data_AF-A0A3P6GH08-F1
#
_entry.id   AF-A0A3P6GH08-F1
#
_cell.length_a   1.000
_cell.length_b   1.000
_cell.length_c   1.000
_cell.angle_alpha   90.00
_cell.angle_beta   90.00
_cell.angle_gamma   90.00
#
_symmetry.space_group_name_H-M   'P 1'
#
loop_
_entity.id
_entity.type
_entity.pdbx_description
1 polymer ?
#
loop_
_entity_poly.entity_id
_entity_poly.type
_entity_poly.pdbx_seq_one_letter_code
_entity_poly.pdbx_strand_id
1 'polypeptide(L)'
;PAYFLLLRDLNFPSSYLPTARKVLEITSINTMQHLLFAVVLAEVAVILALSFKTPIRKLLIMSLDRAKRGRGPVVVQTVSATVCVVLVASVYSMMKIQKRWVEEGATNPTDEVIMSKHLLESTLMGGFLFLGLMIDRLHHYMRELRMRRKTMEVIKKEGSVLEGEKARASDEVKSLKQEITALQERQKQLAAEIEAKSKEIRTEETSGIALQKQSEGFLVEFNRLSEENQDLRNQLHTVDSRISRLSIKKNT
;
A
#
# COMPACT_ATOMS: atom_id res chain seq x y z
N PRO A 1 48.73 37.79 -0.91
CA PRO A 1 49.12 38.91 -0.01
C PRO A 1 50.53 38.78 0.58
N ALA A 2 50.94 37.60 1.08
CA ALA A 2 52.25 37.40 1.72
C ALA A 2 53.46 37.50 0.78
N TYR A 3 53.32 37.06 -0.47
CA TYR A 3 54.42 37.11 -1.47
C TYR A 3 54.78 38.53 -1.95
N PHE A 4 53.84 39.48 -1.86
CA PHE A 4 54.07 40.87 -2.27
C PHE A 4 54.95 41.62 -1.26
N LEU A 5 54.92 41.22 0.01
CA LEU A 5 55.77 41.76 1.06
C LEU A 5 57.21 41.24 0.95
N LEU A 6 57.39 39.95 0.64
CA LEU A 6 58.73 39.37 0.42
C LEU A 6 59.47 39.94 -0.80
N LEU A 7 58.75 40.37 -1.84
CA LEU A 7 59.34 41.00 -3.02
C LEU A 7 59.69 42.49 -2.82
N ARG A 8 59.14 43.16 -1.80
CA ARG A 8 59.45 44.57 -1.50
C ARG A 8 60.78 44.75 -0.77
N ASP A 9 61.23 43.72 -0.06
CA ASP A 9 62.50 43.72 0.69
C ASP A 9 63.72 43.33 -0.18
N LEU A 10 63.48 42.81 -1.39
CA LEU A 10 64.53 42.55 -2.38
C LEU A 10 64.58 43.74 -3.37
N ASN A 11 65.59 44.60 -3.21
CA ASN A 11 65.83 45.82 -3.98
C ASN A 11 66.11 45.53 -5.47
N PHE A 12 65.08 45.22 -6.24
CA PHE A 12 65.17 44.98 -7.70
C PHE A 12 65.10 46.30 -8.50
N PRO A 13 65.85 46.43 -9.60
CA PRO A 13 65.79 47.62 -10.46
C PRO A 13 64.38 47.84 -11.02
N SER A 14 63.92 49.09 -11.09
CA SER A 14 62.55 49.47 -11.52
C SER A 14 62.13 48.93 -12.89
N SER A 15 63.08 48.52 -13.73
CA SER A 15 62.86 47.92 -15.05
C SER A 15 62.33 46.47 -15.02
N TYR A 16 62.50 45.74 -13.91
CA TYR A 16 62.08 44.33 -13.79
C TYR A 16 60.75 44.14 -13.02
N LEU A 17 60.26 45.18 -12.35
CA LEU A 17 58.99 45.18 -11.63
C LEU A 17 57.75 44.80 -12.49
N PRO A 18 57.56 45.32 -13.71
CA PRO A 18 56.40 44.94 -14.53
C PRO A 18 56.48 43.48 -15.01
N THR A 19 57.68 42.97 -15.29
CA THR A 19 57.90 41.58 -15.69
C THR A 19 57.69 40.62 -14.52
N ALA A 20 58.22 40.95 -13.33
CA ALA A 20 58.00 40.17 -12.12
C ALA A 20 56.52 40.14 -11.71
N ARG A 21 55.79 41.26 -11.88
CA ARG A 21 54.34 41.33 -11.65
C ARG A 21 53.58 40.40 -12.59
N LYS A 22 53.89 40.43 -13.90
CA LYS A 22 53.28 39.52 -14.88
C LYS A 22 53.56 38.05 -14.57
N VAL A 23 54.79 37.70 -14.18
CA VAL A 23 55.16 36.32 -13.81
C VAL A 23 54.39 35.85 -12.56
N LEU A 24 54.21 36.73 -11.57
CA LEU A 24 53.45 36.43 -10.36
C LEU A 24 51.95 36.25 -10.66
N GLU A 25 51.38 37.08 -11.52
CA GLU A 25 49.98 36.94 -11.99
C GLU A 25 49.80 35.62 -12.75
N ILE A 26 50.70 35.27 -13.67
CA ILE A 26 50.64 34.02 -14.43
C ILE A 26 50.70 32.81 -13.49
N THR A 27 51.53 32.86 -12.46
CA THR A 27 51.68 31.77 -11.50
C THR A 27 50.43 31.65 -10.61
N SER A 28 49.84 32.78 -10.20
CA SER A 28 48.60 32.80 -9.43
C SER A 28 47.38 32.35 -10.25
N ILE A 29 47.32 32.65 -11.54
CA ILE A 29 46.24 32.22 -12.44
C ILE A 29 46.33 30.70 -12.67
N ASN A 30 47.53 30.16 -12.87
CA ASN A 30 47.72 28.72 -13.05
C ASN A 30 47.24 27.92 -11.83
N THR A 31 47.53 28.37 -10.60
CA THR A 31 47.08 27.67 -9.38
C THR A 31 45.57 27.71 -9.22
N MET A 32 44.91 28.82 -9.58
CA MET A 32 43.45 28.92 -9.60
C MET A 32 42.81 28.00 -10.64
N GLN A 33 43.38 27.89 -11.85
CA GLN A 33 42.91 26.97 -12.88
C GLN A 33 42.96 25.51 -12.42
N HIS A 34 44.04 25.08 -11.75
CA HIS A 34 44.14 23.72 -11.21
C HIS A 34 43.06 23.42 -10.15
N LEU A 35 42.76 24.39 -9.28
CA LEU A 35 41.69 24.25 -8.28
C LEU A 35 40.32 24.14 -8.94
N LEU A 36 40.01 25.01 -9.89
CA LEU A 36 38.75 24.97 -10.63
C LEU A 36 38.57 23.64 -11.37
N PHE A 37 39.64 23.13 -12.00
CA PHE A 37 39.62 21.83 -12.67
C PHE A 37 39.38 20.67 -11.69
N ALA A 38 40.04 20.68 -10.53
CA ALA A 38 39.84 19.67 -9.50
C ALA A 38 38.40 19.66 -8.96
N VAL A 39 37.80 20.84 -8.79
CA VAL A 39 36.41 20.99 -8.34
C VAL A 39 35.44 20.48 -9.40
N VAL A 40 35.60 20.85 -10.67
CA VAL A 40 34.75 20.34 -11.77
C VAL A 40 34.88 18.82 -11.89
N LEU A 41 36.09 18.27 -11.77
CA LEU A 41 36.30 16.81 -11.73
C LEU A 41 35.56 16.14 -10.58
N ALA A 42 35.63 16.72 -9.38
CA ALA A 42 34.91 16.22 -8.22
C ALA A 42 33.39 16.26 -8.44
N GLU A 43 32.86 17.33 -9.02
CA GLU A 43 31.43 17.45 -9.33
C GLU A 43 30.97 16.44 -10.40
N VAL A 44 31.74 16.27 -11.47
CA VAL A 44 31.48 15.24 -12.49
C VAL A 44 31.50 13.85 -11.86
N ALA A 45 32.46 13.56 -10.96
CA ALA A 45 32.51 12.30 -10.24
C ALA A 45 31.28 12.08 -9.34
N VAL A 46 30.76 13.13 -8.70
CA VAL A 46 29.50 13.07 -7.92
C VAL A 46 28.31 12.77 -8.83
N ILE A 47 28.21 13.43 -9.99
CA ILE A 47 27.14 13.17 -10.97
C ILE A 47 27.21 11.74 -11.50
N LEU A 48 28.41 11.24 -11.81
CA LEU A 48 28.63 9.87 -12.26
C LEU A 48 28.24 8.85 -11.18
N ALA A 49 28.66 9.09 -9.94
CA ALA A 49 28.35 8.23 -8.79
C ALA A 49 26.84 8.21 -8.47
N LEU A 50 26.12 9.30 -8.71
CA LEU A 50 24.66 9.37 -8.62
C LEU A 50 23.96 8.64 -9.77
N SER A 51 24.55 8.67 -10.97
CA SER A 51 24.02 8.03 -12.18
C SER A 51 24.15 6.52 -12.13
N PHE A 52 25.24 6.00 -11.57
CA PHE A 52 25.41 4.57 -11.39
C PHE A 52 24.50 4.00 -10.30
N LYS A 53 24.05 2.76 -10.51
CA LYS A 53 23.14 2.04 -9.59
C LYS A 53 23.89 1.46 -8.38
N THR A 54 24.71 2.27 -7.70
CA THR A 54 25.64 1.83 -6.64
C THR A 54 25.12 2.15 -5.23
N PRO A 55 25.60 1.44 -4.19
CA PRO A 55 25.31 1.76 -2.79
C PRO A 55 25.81 3.15 -2.38
N ILE A 56 26.83 3.67 -3.06
CA ILE A 56 27.39 5.02 -2.89
C ILE A 56 26.30 6.09 -3.10
N ARG A 57 25.37 5.86 -4.03
CA ARG A 57 24.21 6.74 -4.25
C ARG A 57 23.42 6.96 -2.97
N LYS A 58 23.22 5.94 -2.13
CA LYS A 58 22.46 6.10 -0.87
C LYS A 58 23.20 7.03 0.10
N LEU A 59 24.52 6.88 0.18
CA LEU A 59 25.40 7.71 1.02
C LEU A 59 25.43 9.16 0.54
N LEU A 60 25.62 9.38 -0.77
CA LEU A 60 25.65 10.70 -1.41
C LEU A 60 24.32 11.44 -1.24
N ILE A 61 23.18 10.75 -1.39
CA ILE A 61 21.90 11.40 -1.16
C ILE A 61 21.74 11.74 0.33
N MET A 62 22.22 10.89 1.24
CA MET A 62 22.11 11.15 2.68
C MET A 62 23.00 12.32 3.14
N SER A 63 24.20 12.47 2.59
CA SER A 63 25.07 13.62 2.87
C SER A 63 24.51 14.91 2.26
N LEU A 64 24.03 14.86 1.01
CA LEU A 64 23.45 16.02 0.33
C LEU A 64 22.16 16.51 1.00
N ASP A 65 21.34 15.57 1.48
CA ASP A 65 20.13 15.84 2.26
C ASP A 65 20.46 16.49 3.61
N ARG A 66 21.55 16.08 4.27
CA ARG A 66 22.00 16.71 5.52
C ARG A 66 22.53 18.13 5.30
N ALA A 67 23.24 18.37 4.21
CA ALA A 67 23.77 19.69 3.85
C ALA A 67 22.66 20.69 3.47
N LYS A 68 21.58 20.23 2.81
CA LYS A 68 20.49 21.09 2.33
C LYS A 68 19.27 21.18 3.25
N ARG A 69 19.24 20.45 4.37
CA ARG A 69 18.10 20.36 5.31
C ARG A 69 17.70 21.68 5.97
N GLY A 70 18.57 22.71 5.95
CA GLY A 70 18.37 23.96 6.68
C GLY A 70 17.76 25.13 5.91
N ARG A 71 17.56 25.06 4.58
CA ARG A 71 17.07 26.20 3.78
C ARG A 71 15.92 25.78 2.85
N GLY A 72 14.75 26.38 3.07
CA GLY A 72 13.45 25.94 2.52
C GLY A 72 13.22 26.19 1.02
N PRO A 73 12.02 25.82 0.50
CA PRO A 73 11.65 25.86 -0.93
C PRO A 73 11.74 27.26 -1.57
N VAL A 74 11.43 28.31 -0.80
CA VAL A 74 11.36 29.69 -1.30
C VAL A 74 12.75 30.26 -1.60
N VAL A 75 13.76 29.90 -0.79
CA VAL A 75 15.14 30.36 -0.97
C VAL A 75 15.73 29.78 -2.26
N VAL A 76 15.41 28.52 -2.57
CA VAL A 76 15.88 27.84 -3.79
C VAL A 76 15.38 28.54 -5.06
N GLN A 77 14.12 28.98 -5.06
CA GLN A 77 13.52 29.67 -6.20
C GLN A 77 14.16 31.05 -6.44
N THR A 78 14.45 31.79 -5.37
CA THR A 78 15.13 33.09 -5.46
C THR A 78 16.59 32.95 -5.89
N VAL A 79 17.30 31.94 -5.37
CA VAL A 79 18.70 31.68 -5.72
C VAL A 79 18.82 31.29 -7.20
N SER A 80 17.94 30.42 -7.69
CA SER A 80 17.88 30.05 -9.11
C SER A 80 17.68 31.26 -10.02
N ALA A 81 16.76 32.17 -9.66
CA ALA A 81 16.52 33.39 -10.42
C ALA A 81 17.76 34.31 -10.44
N THR A 82 18.40 34.55 -9.29
CA THR A 82 19.62 35.37 -9.23
C THR A 82 20.78 34.77 -10.02
N VAL A 83 20.96 33.45 -9.99
CA VAL A 83 22.05 32.79 -10.74
C VAL A 83 21.77 32.86 -12.25
N CYS A 84 20.51 32.76 -12.68
CA CYS A 84 20.13 32.93 -14.08
C CYS A 84 20.48 34.33 -14.60
N VAL A 85 20.25 35.37 -13.80
CA VAL A 85 20.64 36.75 -14.13
C VAL A 85 22.15 36.91 -14.22
N VAL A 86 22.91 36.31 -13.28
CA VAL A 86 24.38 36.33 -13.31
C VAL A 86 24.94 35.63 -14.56
N LEU A 87 24.33 34.54 -15.01
CA LEU A 87 24.72 33.84 -16.24
C LEU A 87 24.47 34.71 -17.49
N VAL A 88 23.31 35.36 -17.58
CA VAL A 88 23.01 36.29 -18.68
C VAL A 88 23.99 37.47 -18.68
N ALA A 89 24.33 38.01 -17.51
CA ALA A 89 25.32 39.08 -17.38
C ALA A 89 26.74 38.65 -17.78
N SER A 90 27.11 37.40 -17.46
CA SER A 90 28.40 36.81 -17.85
C SER A 90 28.51 36.63 -19.37
N VAL A 91 27.46 36.10 -20.02
CA VAL A 91 27.43 35.93 -21.48
C VAL A 91 27.45 37.30 -22.18
N TYR A 92 26.71 38.27 -21.66
CA TYR A 92 26.69 39.63 -22.19
C TYR A 92 28.07 40.30 -22.08
N SER A 93 28.76 40.12 -20.96
CA SER A 93 30.12 40.63 -20.77
C SER A 93 31.11 39.98 -21.74
N MET A 94 31.00 38.67 -21.98
CA MET A 94 31.84 37.95 -22.93
C MET A 94 31.61 38.44 -24.38
N MET A 95 30.36 38.61 -24.81
CA MET A 95 30.02 39.19 -26.11
C MET A 95 30.56 40.63 -26.27
N LYS A 96 30.46 41.45 -25.21
CA LYS A 96 30.96 42.82 -25.21
C LYS A 96 32.48 42.89 -25.33
N ILE A 97 33.18 42.00 -24.62
CA ILE A 97 34.64 41.88 -24.68
C ILE A 97 35.01 41.46 -26.11
N GLN A 98 34.45 40.36 -26.61
CA GLN A 98 34.77 39.84 -27.95
C GLN A 98 34.51 40.86 -29.07
N LYS A 99 33.43 41.66 -28.98
CA LYS A 99 33.14 42.73 -29.94
C LYS A 99 34.19 43.85 -29.93
N ARG A 100 34.66 44.25 -28.74
CA ARG A 100 35.68 45.29 -28.56
C ARG A 100 37.06 44.87 -29.10
N TRP A 101 37.40 43.58 -29.04
CA TRP A 101 38.65 43.04 -29.59
C TRP A 101 38.64 42.88 -31.12
N VAL A 102 37.47 42.58 -31.72
CA VAL A 102 37.31 42.57 -33.19
C VAL A 102 37.51 43.97 -33.78
N GLU A 103 37.26 45.02 -33.00
CA GLU A 103 37.40 46.41 -33.40
C GLU A 103 38.84 46.97 -33.28
N GLU A 104 39.74 46.37 -32.48
CA GLU A 104 41.08 46.94 -32.12
C GLU A 104 42.30 46.17 -32.69
N GLY A 105 42.12 45.35 -33.74
CA GLY A 105 43.11 44.42 -34.29
C GLY A 105 44.61 44.78 -34.19
N ALA A 106 45.32 44.18 -33.23
CA ALA A 106 46.78 44.03 -33.24
C ALA A 106 47.21 42.86 -32.33
N THR A 107 47.79 41.80 -32.90
CA THR A 107 48.15 40.56 -32.19
C THR A 107 49.58 40.59 -31.67
N ASN A 108 49.75 40.48 -30.36
CA ASN A 108 51.03 40.18 -29.70
C ASN A 108 50.95 38.74 -29.14
N PRO A 109 51.87 37.82 -29.50
CA PRO A 109 51.75 36.39 -29.20
C PRO A 109 51.74 36.04 -27.70
N THR A 110 52.30 36.91 -26.84
CA THR A 110 52.22 36.73 -25.39
C THR A 110 50.83 37.07 -24.83
N ASP A 111 50.13 38.02 -25.46
CA ASP A 111 48.79 38.43 -25.03
C ASP A 111 47.71 37.42 -25.44
N GLU A 112 47.96 36.63 -26.50
CA GLU A 112 47.11 35.51 -26.93
C GLU A 112 47.07 34.36 -25.89
N VAL A 113 48.22 34.06 -25.27
CA VAL A 113 48.32 33.03 -24.21
C VAL A 113 47.64 33.50 -22.92
N ILE A 114 47.74 34.79 -22.59
CA ILE A 114 47.06 35.35 -21.41
C ILE A 114 45.53 35.38 -21.65
N MET A 115 45.09 35.72 -22.86
CA MET A 115 43.69 35.75 -23.26
C MET A 115 43.03 34.37 -23.19
N SER A 116 43.66 33.36 -23.81
CA SER A 116 43.13 31.98 -23.80
C SER A 116 43.00 31.43 -22.37
N LYS A 117 43.89 31.82 -21.45
CA LYS A 117 43.80 31.47 -20.03
C LYS A 117 42.62 32.13 -19.31
N HIS A 118 42.37 33.43 -19.53
CA HIS A 118 41.22 34.09 -18.93
C HIS A 118 39.88 33.62 -19.52
N LEU A 119 39.84 33.29 -20.81
CA LEU A 119 38.66 32.66 -21.43
C LEU A 119 38.41 31.26 -20.84
N LEU A 120 39.47 30.47 -20.64
CA LEU A 120 39.37 29.16 -19.99
C LEU A 120 38.89 29.30 -18.54
N GLU A 121 39.41 30.26 -17.79
CA GLU A 121 38.99 30.54 -16.40
C GLU A 121 37.53 30.98 -16.33
N SER A 122 37.10 31.89 -17.20
CA SER A 122 35.71 32.36 -17.26
C SER A 122 34.73 31.24 -17.64
N THR A 123 35.11 30.38 -18.59
CA THR A 123 34.28 29.24 -19.00
C THR A 123 34.23 28.16 -17.92
N LEU A 124 35.31 27.90 -17.19
CA LEU A 124 35.31 27.02 -16.02
C LEU A 124 34.44 27.56 -14.89
N MET A 125 34.52 28.86 -14.59
CA MET A 125 33.72 29.48 -13.53
C MET A 125 32.23 29.43 -13.86
N GLY A 126 31.86 29.67 -15.12
CA GLY A 126 30.48 29.48 -15.61
C GLY A 126 30.04 28.02 -15.58
N GLY A 127 30.94 27.09 -15.93
CA GLY A 127 30.71 25.64 -15.85
C GLY A 127 30.43 25.17 -14.43
N PHE A 128 31.25 25.60 -13.45
CA PHE A 128 31.05 25.30 -12.03
C PHE A 128 29.69 25.79 -11.51
N LEU A 129 29.31 27.03 -11.87
CA LEU A 129 27.97 27.56 -11.53
C LEU A 129 26.86 26.70 -12.13
N PHE A 130 26.99 26.29 -13.39
CA PHE A 130 26.03 25.42 -14.05
C PHE A 130 25.95 24.02 -13.40
N LEU A 131 27.09 23.41 -13.05
CA LEU A 131 27.12 22.12 -12.37
C LEU A 131 26.50 22.19 -10.96
N GLY A 132 26.80 23.23 -10.20
CA GLY A 132 26.17 23.47 -8.89
C GLY A 132 24.64 23.57 -8.97
N LEU A 133 24.11 24.21 -10.02
CA LEU A 133 22.67 24.26 -10.30
C LEU A 133 22.11 22.90 -10.72
N MET A 134 22.83 22.15 -11.56
CA MET A 134 22.43 20.81 -11.95
C MET A 134 22.34 19.88 -10.72
N ILE A 135 23.29 19.98 -9.79
CA ILE A 135 23.27 19.23 -8.52
C ILE A 135 22.09 19.66 -7.65
N ASP A 136 21.73 20.95 -7.64
CA ASP A 136 20.55 21.45 -6.92
C ASP A 136 19.24 20.88 -7.46
N ARG A 137 19.06 20.91 -8.78
CA ARG A 137 17.90 20.33 -9.44
C ARG A 137 17.84 18.81 -9.25
N LEU A 138 18.99 18.12 -9.34
CA LEU A 138 19.06 16.68 -9.11
C LEU A 138 18.66 16.31 -7.67
N HIS A 139 19.10 17.11 -6.69
CA HIS A 139 18.73 16.92 -5.29
C HIS A 139 17.21 17.05 -5.09
N HIS A 140 16.59 18.04 -5.71
CA HIS A 140 15.14 18.22 -5.67
C HIS A 140 14.42 16.98 -6.23
N TYR A 141 14.81 16.50 -7.41
CA TYR A 141 14.23 15.29 -8.00
C TYR A 141 14.44 14.05 -7.12
N MET A 142 15.61 13.89 -6.50
CA MET A 142 15.88 12.78 -5.60
C MET A 142 15.01 12.81 -4.34
N ARG A 143 14.72 14.01 -3.80
CA ARG A 143 13.81 14.19 -2.68
C ARG A 143 12.39 13.76 -3.06
N GLU A 144 11.91 14.18 -4.23
CA GLU A 144 10.57 13.80 -4.70
C GLU A 144 10.46 12.29 -4.94
N LEU A 145 11.48 11.67 -5.54
CA LEU A 145 11.55 10.22 -5.72
C LEU A 145 11.61 9.42 -4.41
N ARG A 146 12.18 10.00 -3.33
CA ARG A 146 12.14 9.39 -1.99
C ARG A 146 10.74 9.46 -1.39
N MET A 147 10.06 10.60 -1.51
CA MET A 147 8.69 10.76 -1.01
C MET A 147 7.76 9.78 -1.71
N ARG A 148 7.83 9.70 -3.04
CA ARG A 148 7.03 8.73 -3.83
C ARG A 148 7.29 7.28 -3.43
N ARG A 149 8.54 6.90 -3.15
CA ARG A 149 8.87 5.56 -2.63
C ARG A 149 8.28 5.27 -1.26
N LYS A 150 8.35 6.23 -0.32
CA LYS A 150 7.74 6.07 1.00
C LYS A 150 6.22 5.93 0.90
N THR A 151 5.57 6.76 0.09
CA THR A 151 4.13 6.66 -0.15
C THR A 151 3.76 5.33 -0.80
N MET A 152 4.53 4.85 -1.79
CA MET A 152 4.34 3.54 -2.40
C MET A 152 4.52 2.39 -1.39
N GLU A 153 5.52 2.46 -0.50
CA GLU A 153 5.72 1.45 0.55
C GLU A 153 4.56 1.43 1.55
N VAL A 154 4.00 2.59 1.90
CA VAL A 154 2.79 2.69 2.74
C VAL A 154 1.58 2.10 2.02
N ILE A 155 1.33 2.51 0.78
CA ILE A 155 0.24 1.98 -0.04
C ILE A 155 0.37 0.45 -0.23
N LYS A 156 1.58 -0.07 -0.42
CA LYS A 156 1.82 -1.51 -0.55
C LYS A 156 1.51 -2.25 0.76
N LYS A 157 1.88 -1.69 1.91
CA LYS A 157 1.55 -2.25 3.22
C LYS A 157 0.04 -2.25 3.46
N GLU A 158 -0.62 -1.13 3.20
CA GLU A 158 -2.08 -1.02 3.30
C GLU A 158 -2.78 -2.00 2.35
N GLY A 159 -2.34 -2.09 1.10
CA GLY A 159 -2.86 -3.06 0.12
C GLY A 159 -2.68 -4.51 0.58
N SER A 160 -1.54 -4.87 1.18
CA SER A 160 -1.32 -6.22 1.71
C SER A 160 -2.18 -6.54 2.93
N VAL A 161 -2.49 -5.55 3.77
CA VAL A 161 -3.40 -5.71 4.91
C VAL A 161 -4.83 -5.90 4.41
N LEU A 162 -5.27 -5.07 3.46
CA LEU A 162 -6.58 -5.17 2.83
C LEU A 162 -6.78 -6.51 2.09
N GLU A 163 -5.75 -7.02 1.39
CA GLU A 163 -5.82 -8.35 0.79
C GLU A 163 -5.95 -9.46 1.84
N GLY A 164 -5.19 -9.37 2.93
CA GLY A 164 -5.29 -10.34 4.03
C GLY A 164 -6.66 -10.35 4.70
N GLU A 165 -7.26 -9.17 4.89
CA GLU A 165 -8.61 -9.03 5.46
C GLU A 165 -9.69 -9.56 4.51
N LYS A 166 -9.57 -9.28 3.20
CA LYS A 166 -10.48 -9.80 2.17
C LYS A 166 -10.41 -11.33 2.06
N ALA A 167 -9.21 -11.91 2.18
CA ALA A 167 -9.05 -13.37 2.18
C ALA A 167 -9.73 -14.01 3.39
N ARG A 168 -9.53 -13.46 4.60
CA ARG A 168 -10.20 -13.93 5.83
C ARG A 168 -11.72 -13.82 5.73
N ALA A 169 -12.24 -12.67 5.28
CA ALA A 169 -13.67 -12.48 5.09
C ALA A 169 -14.23 -13.45 4.03
N SER A 170 -13.49 -13.74 2.96
CA SER A 170 -13.91 -14.73 1.97
C SER A 170 -13.98 -16.14 2.52
N ASP A 171 -13.08 -16.52 3.42
CA ASP A 171 -13.08 -17.86 4.02
C ASP A 171 -14.20 -18.00 5.05
N GLU A 172 -14.48 -16.96 5.84
CA GLU A 172 -15.61 -16.91 6.77
C GLU A 172 -16.96 -16.97 6.02
N VAL A 173 -17.10 -16.27 4.89
CA VAL A 173 -18.30 -16.38 4.04
C VAL A 173 -18.46 -17.79 3.48
N LYS A 174 -17.38 -18.48 3.11
CA LYS A 174 -17.45 -19.86 2.64
C LYS A 174 -17.88 -20.83 3.75
N SER A 175 -17.32 -20.69 4.96
CA SER A 175 -17.71 -21.53 6.09
C SER A 175 -19.16 -21.30 6.50
N LEU A 176 -19.60 -20.05 6.57
CA LEU A 176 -21.00 -19.72 6.86
C LEU A 176 -21.94 -20.27 5.78
N LYS A 177 -21.55 -20.20 4.51
CA LYS A 177 -22.34 -20.79 3.42
C LYS A 177 -22.46 -22.31 3.54
N GLN A 178 -21.38 -23.00 3.91
CA GLN A 178 -21.42 -24.44 4.17
C GLN A 178 -22.34 -24.79 5.35
N GLU A 179 -22.28 -24.02 6.43
CA GLU A 179 -23.15 -24.21 7.59
C GLU A 179 -24.62 -23.98 7.25
N ILE A 180 -24.94 -22.94 6.47
CA ILE A 180 -26.30 -22.69 5.96
C ILE A 180 -26.80 -23.89 5.15
N THR A 181 -25.98 -24.45 4.26
CA THR A 181 -26.38 -25.63 3.46
C THR A 181 -26.61 -26.86 4.33
N ALA A 182 -25.77 -27.10 5.34
CA ALA A 182 -25.94 -28.21 6.27
C ALA A 182 -27.20 -28.06 7.15
N LEU A 183 -27.49 -26.84 7.61
CA LEU A 183 -28.71 -26.54 8.36
C LEU A 183 -29.96 -26.70 7.50
N GLN A 184 -29.93 -26.28 6.23
CA GLN A 184 -31.03 -26.49 5.29
C GLN A 184 -31.30 -27.98 5.03
N GLU A 185 -30.25 -28.80 4.92
CA GLU A 185 -30.40 -30.25 4.76
C GLU A 185 -31.04 -30.89 5.99
N ARG A 186 -30.57 -30.56 7.20
CA ARG A 186 -31.20 -31.00 8.45
C ARG A 186 -32.65 -30.56 8.55
N GLN A 187 -32.96 -29.31 8.18
CA GLN A 187 -34.33 -28.81 8.20
C GLN A 187 -35.23 -29.65 7.29
N LYS A 188 -34.76 -30.01 6.09
CA LYS A 188 -35.49 -30.87 5.15
C LYS A 188 -35.67 -32.29 5.70
N GLN A 189 -34.65 -32.85 6.34
CA GLN A 189 -34.71 -34.16 6.96
C GLN A 189 -35.72 -34.21 8.12
N LEU A 190 -35.67 -33.23 9.03
CA LEU A 190 -36.62 -33.11 10.14
C LEU A 190 -38.06 -32.92 9.62
N ALA A 191 -38.25 -32.14 8.55
CA ALA A 191 -39.57 -31.97 7.94
C ALA A 191 -40.12 -33.30 7.40
N ALA A 192 -39.29 -34.12 6.74
CA ALA A 192 -39.68 -35.43 6.25
C ALA A 192 -39.98 -36.42 7.39
N GLU A 193 -39.21 -36.38 8.48
CA GLU A 193 -39.44 -37.19 9.67
C GLU A 193 -40.77 -36.84 10.36
N ILE A 194 -41.08 -35.55 10.50
CA ILE A 194 -42.37 -35.07 11.02
C ILE A 194 -43.51 -35.56 10.13
N GLU A 195 -43.37 -35.47 8.81
CA GLU A 195 -44.40 -35.95 7.88
C GLU A 195 -44.62 -37.46 8.02
N ALA A 196 -43.55 -38.26 8.07
CA ALA A 196 -43.63 -39.71 8.25
C ALA A 196 -44.33 -40.07 9.57
N LYS A 197 -43.89 -39.46 10.68
CA LYS A 197 -44.47 -39.69 12.00
C LYS A 197 -45.93 -39.27 12.07
N SER A 198 -46.31 -38.20 11.37
CA SER A 198 -47.71 -37.78 11.28
C SER A 198 -48.61 -38.79 10.55
N LYS A 199 -48.07 -39.47 9.52
CA LYS A 199 -48.78 -40.55 8.81
C LYS A 199 -48.91 -41.77 9.70
N GLU A 200 -47.86 -42.14 10.42
CA GLU A 200 -47.88 -43.24 11.39
C GLU A 200 -48.94 -43.01 12.48
N ILE A 201 -48.94 -41.82 13.11
CA ILE A 201 -49.95 -41.43 14.10
C ILE A 201 -51.37 -41.55 13.52
N ARG A 202 -51.60 -41.09 12.28
CA ARG A 202 -52.92 -41.21 11.63
C ARG A 202 -53.32 -42.68 11.42
N THR A 203 -52.38 -43.53 11.00
CA THR A 203 -52.69 -44.97 10.83
C THR A 203 -52.98 -45.64 12.16
N GLU A 204 -52.23 -45.32 13.21
CA GLU A 204 -52.44 -45.83 14.56
C GLU A 204 -53.78 -45.33 15.13
N GLU A 205 -54.12 -44.06 14.92
CA GLU A 205 -55.41 -43.47 15.31
C GLU A 205 -56.58 -44.16 14.61
N THR A 206 -56.50 -44.41 13.29
CA THR A 206 -57.56 -45.15 12.57
C THR A 206 -57.71 -46.58 13.08
N SER A 207 -56.60 -47.26 13.42
CA SER A 207 -56.62 -48.59 14.03
C SER A 207 -57.24 -48.55 15.43
N GLY A 208 -56.89 -47.55 16.24
CA GLY A 208 -57.46 -47.32 17.56
C GLY A 208 -58.98 -47.09 17.52
N ILE A 209 -59.45 -46.27 16.57
CA ILE A 209 -60.89 -46.05 16.35
C ILE A 209 -61.60 -47.35 15.91
N ALA A 210 -60.96 -48.17 15.07
CA ALA A 210 -61.52 -49.45 14.64
C ALA A 210 -61.65 -50.43 15.83
N LEU A 211 -60.61 -50.54 16.66
CA LEU A 211 -60.63 -51.34 17.89
C LEU A 211 -61.68 -50.81 18.89
N GLN A 212 -61.80 -49.50 19.05
CA GLN A 212 -62.83 -48.89 19.88
C GLN A 212 -64.22 -49.29 19.40
N LYS A 213 -64.53 -49.12 18.10
CA LYS A 213 -65.81 -49.55 17.52
C LYS A 213 -66.08 -51.04 17.69
N GLN A 214 -65.04 -51.86 17.54
CA GLN A 214 -65.15 -53.29 17.77
C GLN A 214 -65.53 -53.59 19.23
N SER A 215 -64.89 -52.92 20.18
CA SER A 215 -65.18 -53.06 21.62
C SER A 215 -66.59 -52.58 21.98
N GLU A 216 -67.07 -51.48 21.39
CA GLU A 216 -68.45 -51.00 21.54
C GLU A 216 -69.46 -52.01 20.99
N GLY A 217 -69.17 -52.62 19.84
CA GLY A 217 -69.99 -53.70 19.28
C GLY A 217 -70.06 -54.93 20.19
N PHE A 218 -68.93 -55.36 20.75
CA PHE A 218 -68.90 -56.44 21.74
C PHE A 218 -69.71 -56.11 23.00
N LEU A 219 -69.67 -54.86 23.47
CA LEU A 219 -70.45 -54.40 24.63
C LEU A 219 -71.96 -54.50 24.37
N VAL A 220 -72.41 -54.13 23.17
CA VAL A 220 -73.83 -54.23 22.77
C VAL A 220 -74.29 -55.69 22.73
N GLU A 221 -73.52 -56.58 22.10
CA GLU A 221 -73.85 -58.02 22.07
C GLU A 221 -73.82 -58.65 23.46
N PHE A 222 -72.86 -58.25 24.31
CA PHE A 222 -72.82 -58.70 25.69
C PHE A 222 -74.09 -58.29 26.46
N ASN A 223 -74.53 -57.05 26.32
CA ASN A 223 -75.77 -56.57 26.95
C ASN A 223 -77.00 -57.34 26.44
N ARG A 224 -77.10 -57.57 25.11
CA ARG A 224 -78.19 -58.35 24.52
C ARG A 224 -78.23 -59.80 25.04
N LEU A 225 -77.09 -60.49 25.03
CA LEU A 225 -77.00 -61.87 25.53
C LEU A 225 -77.27 -61.96 27.04
N SER A 226 -76.88 -60.94 27.80
CA SER A 226 -77.19 -60.84 29.23
C SER A 226 -78.71 -60.72 29.45
N GLU A 227 -79.38 -59.87 28.67
CA GLU A 227 -80.83 -59.69 28.70
C GLU A 227 -81.57 -60.98 28.30
N GLU A 228 -81.16 -61.66 27.24
CA GLU A 228 -81.72 -62.95 26.82
C GLU A 228 -81.52 -64.03 27.89
N ASN A 229 -80.34 -64.10 28.52
CA ASN A 229 -80.12 -65.02 29.64
C ASN A 229 -81.03 -64.71 30.84
N GLN A 230 -81.28 -63.43 31.11
CA GLN A 230 -82.20 -63.01 32.17
C GLN A 230 -83.64 -63.41 31.84
N ASP A 231 -84.08 -63.23 30.59
CA ASP A 231 -85.40 -63.67 30.14
C ASP A 231 -85.54 -65.19 30.22
N LEU A 232 -84.56 -65.95 29.75
CA LEU A 232 -84.55 -67.41 29.86
C LEU A 232 -84.63 -67.87 31.33
N ARG A 233 -83.94 -67.20 32.25
CA ARG A 233 -84.06 -67.46 33.69
C ARG A 233 -85.47 -67.18 34.21
N ASN A 234 -86.10 -66.09 33.77
CA ASN A 234 -87.48 -65.76 34.12
C ASN A 234 -88.47 -66.80 33.55
N GLN A 235 -88.28 -67.25 32.32
CA GLN A 235 -89.06 -68.31 31.69
C GLN A 235 -88.92 -69.62 32.47
N LEU A 236 -87.69 -70.01 32.83
CA LEU A 236 -87.42 -71.22 33.61
C LEU A 236 -88.10 -71.16 34.98
N HIS A 237 -87.98 -70.05 35.71
CA HIS A 237 -88.67 -69.86 36.99
C HIS A 237 -90.20 -69.96 36.84
N THR A 238 -90.74 -69.44 35.73
CA THR A 238 -92.17 -69.53 35.42
C THR A 238 -92.61 -70.97 35.16
N VAL A 239 -91.82 -71.73 34.39
CA VAL A 239 -92.07 -73.16 34.12
C VAL A 239 -91.98 -73.96 35.41
N ASP A 240 -90.94 -73.74 36.22
CA ASP A 240 -90.75 -74.40 37.52
C ASP A 240 -91.96 -74.16 38.43
N SER A 241 -92.39 -72.90 38.56
CA SER A 241 -93.61 -72.51 39.28
C SER A 241 -94.89 -73.15 38.73
N ARG A 242 -94.98 -73.42 37.41
CA ARG A 242 -96.11 -74.13 36.80
C ARG A 242 -96.06 -75.63 37.10
N ILE A 243 -94.88 -76.24 37.05
CA ILE A 243 -94.67 -77.65 37.40
C ILE A 243 -95.02 -77.88 38.87
N SER A 244 -94.55 -77.03 39.79
CA SER A 244 -94.91 -77.10 41.21
C SER A 244 -96.43 -76.98 41.44
N ARG A 245 -97.13 -76.14 40.66
CA ARG A 245 -98.60 -76.04 40.74
C ARG A 245 -99.31 -77.28 40.19
N LEU A 246 -98.78 -77.92 39.15
CA LEU A 246 -99.36 -79.12 38.55
C LEU A 246 -99.10 -80.38 39.37
N SER A 247 -97.97 -80.49 40.08
CA SER A 247 -97.69 -81.60 41.00
C SER A 247 -98.61 -81.58 42.23
N ILE A 248 -98.98 -80.39 42.72
CA ILE A 248 -99.96 -80.24 43.81
C ILE A 248 -101.38 -80.66 43.36
N LYS A 249 -101.75 -80.41 42.11
CA LYS A 249 -103.10 -80.75 41.57
C LYS A 249 -103.30 -82.25 41.28
N LYS A 250 -102.24 -83.07 41.26
CA LYS A 250 -102.32 -84.53 41.05
C LYS A 250 -102.42 -85.37 42.34
N ASN A 251 -102.34 -84.74 43.51
CA ASN A 251 -102.40 -85.37 44.84
C ASN A 251 -103.70 -85.05 45.62
N THR A 252 -104.80 -84.80 44.90
CA THR A 252 -106.17 -84.73 45.45
C THR A 252 -107.09 -85.55 44.54
#